data_AF-A0A2W6S561-F1
#
_entry.id   AF-A0A2W6S561-F1
#
_cell.length_a   1.000
_cell.length_b   1.000
_cell.length_c   1.000
_cell.angle_alpha   90.00
_cell.angle_beta   90.00
_cell.angle_gamma   90.00
#
_symmetry.space_group_name_H-M   'P 1'
#
loop_
_entity.id
_entity.type
_entity.pdbx_description
1 polymer ?
#
loop_
_entity_poly.entity_id
_entity_poly.type
_entity_poly.pdbx_seq_one_letter_code
_entity_poly.pdbx_strand_id
1 'polypeptide(L)'
;MRKLHRWIAMLCALPLFVVTVSGTILAVDQSAAKLPIASTPPLPVSPLRDEEIAALFDRSEMVRQASLQRTTLTSIKVRRVGQVYESIYWTKEALPFARVYDLRTGREVTPETLGLSRFVLPWHWHQLLKRVHNGSIIGLPGRLFDLLMGIAICFLAVSGGTMFFDLYNARRRKGRTNPFWR
;
A
#
# COMPACT_ATOMS: atom_id res chain seq x y z
N MET A 1 -17.39 -31.58 2.17
CA MET A 1 -16.40 -30.47 2.20
C MET A 1 -15.55 -30.33 0.94
N ARG A 2 -14.90 -31.39 0.41
CA ARG A 2 -14.02 -31.29 -0.78
C ARG A 2 -14.67 -30.65 -2.02
N LYS A 3 -15.91 -31.05 -2.37
CA LYS A 3 -16.64 -30.47 -3.51
C LYS A 3 -16.87 -28.97 -3.34
N LEU A 4 -17.35 -28.55 -2.16
CA LEU A 4 -17.62 -27.15 -1.84
C LEU A 4 -16.35 -26.29 -1.90
N HIS A 5 -15.24 -26.75 -1.30
CA HIS A 5 -13.95 -26.06 -1.37
C HIS A 5 -13.49 -25.86 -2.82
N ARG A 6 -13.60 -26.89 -3.68
CA ARG A 6 -13.20 -26.79 -5.10
C ARG A 6 -14.03 -25.74 -5.86
N TRP A 7 -15.35 -25.71 -5.64
CA TRP A 7 -16.21 -24.74 -6.30
C TRP A 7 -15.91 -23.31 -5.84
N ILE A 8 -15.78 -23.09 -4.53
CA ILE A 8 -15.44 -21.77 -3.98
C ILE A 8 -14.06 -21.34 -4.48
N ALA A 9 -13.06 -22.23 -4.43
CA ALA A 9 -11.70 -21.94 -4.92
C ALA A 9 -11.71 -21.55 -6.39
N MET A 10 -12.46 -22.26 -7.24
CA MET A 10 -12.54 -21.98 -8.68
C MET A 10 -13.20 -20.63 -8.96
N LEU A 11 -14.31 -20.32 -8.27
CA LEU A 11 -15.00 -19.03 -8.42
C LEU A 11 -14.17 -17.85 -7.92
N CYS A 12 -13.43 -18.05 -6.83
CA CYS A 12 -12.61 -17.01 -6.22
C CYS A 12 -11.21 -16.89 -6.85
N ALA A 13 -10.76 -17.84 -7.67
CA ALA A 13 -9.37 -17.92 -8.14
C ALA A 13 -8.89 -16.61 -8.80
N LEU A 14 -9.64 -16.09 -9.77
CA LEU A 14 -9.25 -14.89 -10.50
C LEU A 14 -9.28 -13.63 -9.63
N PRO A 15 -10.37 -13.33 -8.89
CA PRO A 15 -10.39 -12.22 -7.93
C PRO A 15 -9.26 -12.27 -6.91
N LEU A 16 -9.02 -13.44 -6.31
CA LEU A 16 -7.97 -13.64 -5.33
C LEU A 16 -6.58 -13.44 -5.93
N PHE A 17 -6.39 -13.86 -7.18
CA PHE A 17 -5.15 -13.59 -7.90
C PHE A 17 -4.90 -12.09 -8.04
N VAL A 18 -5.89 -11.30 -8.46
CA VAL A 18 -5.77 -9.84 -8.59
C VAL A 18 -5.44 -9.18 -7.25
N VAL A 19 -6.17 -9.53 -6.19
CA VAL A 19 -5.94 -8.99 -4.83
C VAL A 19 -4.55 -9.37 -4.32
N THR A 20 -4.12 -10.62 -4.53
CA THR A 20 -2.82 -11.12 -4.08
C THR A 20 -1.67 -10.45 -4.84
N VAL A 21 -1.76 -10.34 -6.16
CA VAL A 21 -0.71 -9.70 -6.98
C VAL A 21 -0.60 -8.21 -6.63
N SER A 22 -1.72 -7.49 -6.60
CA SER A 22 -1.71 -6.07 -6.24
C SER A 22 -1.21 -5.83 -4.80
N GLY A 23 -1.62 -6.67 -3.85
CA GLY A 23 -1.15 -6.60 -2.45
C GLY A 23 0.34 -6.91 -2.32
N THR A 24 0.85 -7.89 -3.06
CA THR A 24 2.28 -8.23 -3.07
C THR A 24 3.12 -7.08 -3.62
N ILE A 25 2.70 -6.49 -4.74
CA ILE A 25 3.39 -5.33 -5.32
C ILE A 25 3.40 -4.16 -4.32
N LEU A 26 2.26 -3.88 -3.67
CA LEU A 26 2.17 -2.83 -2.64
C LEU A 26 3.08 -3.12 -1.43
N ALA A 27 3.18 -4.37 -1.00
CA ALA A 27 4.04 -4.75 0.11
C ALA A 27 5.53 -4.58 -0.24
N VAL A 28 5.92 -4.95 -1.46
CA VAL A 28 7.28 -4.74 -1.97
C VAL A 28 7.59 -3.25 -2.06
N ASP A 29 6.69 -2.46 -2.65
CA ASP A 29 6.83 -1.00 -2.77
C ASP A 29 7.00 -0.31 -1.40
N GLN A 30 6.15 -0.65 -0.43
CA GLN A 30 6.25 -0.13 0.93
C GLN A 30 7.52 -0.58 1.66
N SER A 31 7.99 -1.79 1.39
CA SER A 31 9.23 -2.30 1.97
C SER A 31 10.45 -1.60 1.35
N ALA A 32 10.46 -1.42 0.03
CA ALA A 32 11.49 -0.70 -0.70
C ALA A 32 11.59 0.75 -0.24
N ALA A 33 10.46 1.41 0.04
CA ALA A 33 10.43 2.76 0.59
C ALA A 33 11.03 2.87 2.02
N LYS A 34 11.13 1.75 2.76
CA LYS A 34 11.75 1.70 4.10
C LYS A 34 13.22 1.31 4.07
N LEU A 35 13.73 0.79 2.95
CA LEU A 35 15.13 0.39 2.88
C LEU A 35 16.00 1.66 2.97
N PRO A 36 16.92 1.74 3.94
CA PRO A 36 17.84 2.85 4.04
C PRO A 36 18.71 2.86 2.78
N ILE A 37 18.85 4.03 2.17
CA ILE A 37 19.76 4.24 1.04
C ILE A 37 21.16 4.31 1.64
N ALA A 38 21.73 3.15 1.98
CA ALA A 38 23.09 2.75 2.40
C ALA A 38 24.19 3.78 2.75
N SER A 39 23.90 5.07 2.99
CA SER A 39 24.88 6.16 2.94
C SER A 39 24.48 7.40 3.71
N THR A 40 23.21 7.59 4.09
CA THR A 40 22.81 8.71 4.95
C THR A 40 22.51 8.20 6.37
N PRO A 41 23.37 8.49 7.38
CA PRO A 41 23.04 8.17 8.76
C PRO A 41 21.70 8.84 9.13
N PRO A 42 20.85 8.19 9.94
CA PRO A 42 19.61 8.80 10.39
C PRO A 42 19.96 10.09 11.12
N LEU A 43 19.60 11.23 10.52
CA LEU A 43 19.85 12.51 11.13
C LEU A 43 19.01 12.61 12.40
N PRO A 44 19.56 13.11 13.52
CA PRO A 44 18.79 13.27 14.74
C PRO A 44 17.56 14.12 14.45
N VAL A 45 16.39 13.52 14.67
CA VAL A 45 15.10 14.18 14.44
C VAL A 45 14.70 14.84 15.76
N SER A 46 15.17 16.07 15.97
CA SER A 46 14.59 16.90 17.04
C SER A 46 13.11 17.16 16.72
N PRO A 47 12.20 17.10 17.71
CA PRO A 47 10.82 17.54 17.54
C PRO A 47 10.79 18.95 16.94
N LEU A 48 9.83 19.20 16.04
CA LEU A 48 9.64 20.53 15.50
C LEU A 48 9.08 21.44 16.59
N ARG A 49 9.58 22.68 16.65
CA ARG A 49 9.02 23.72 17.49
C ARG A 49 7.71 24.24 16.87
N ASP A 50 6.80 24.75 17.68
CA ASP A 50 5.51 25.25 17.20
C ASP A 50 5.67 26.37 16.15
N GLU A 51 6.67 27.24 16.32
CA GLU A 51 7.03 28.28 15.36
C GLU A 51 7.46 27.70 14.00
N GLU A 52 8.19 26.59 14.01
CA GLU A 52 8.62 25.90 12.79
C GLU A 52 7.43 25.26 12.10
N ILE A 53 6.50 24.68 12.87
CA ILE A 53 5.26 24.12 12.33
C ILE A 53 4.43 25.21 11.64
N ALA A 54 4.23 26.36 12.28
CA ALA A 54 3.51 27.50 11.69
C ALA A 54 4.18 27.96 10.38
N ALA A 55 5.50 28.14 10.40
CA ALA A 55 6.26 28.54 9.22
C ALA A 55 6.17 27.51 8.07
N LEU A 56 6.09 26.21 8.38
CA LEU A 56 5.89 25.17 7.36
C LEU A 56 4.50 25.24 6.73
N PHE A 57 3.46 25.56 7.52
CA PHE A 57 2.12 25.78 6.98
C PHE A 57 2.07 26.99 6.06
N ASP A 58 2.66 28.12 6.46
CA ASP A 58 2.70 29.32 5.63
C ASP A 58 3.42 29.07 4.30
N ARG A 59 4.55 28.37 4.33
CA ARG A 59 5.26 27.99 3.10
C ARG A 59 4.48 27.02 2.24
N SER A 60 3.80 26.04 2.84
CA SER A 60 2.93 25.11 2.12
C SER A 60 1.78 25.87 1.44
N GLU A 61 1.25 26.91 2.07
CA GLU A 61 0.22 27.76 1.49
C GLU A 61 0.76 28.63 0.34
N MET A 62 1.97 29.18 0.47
CA MET A 62 2.63 29.89 -0.62
C MET A 62 2.85 29.00 -1.85
N VAL A 63 3.36 27.77 -1.65
CA VAL A 63 3.56 26.79 -2.74
C VAL A 63 2.23 26.43 -3.39
N ARG A 64 1.18 26.28 -2.60
CA ARG A 64 -0.20 26.04 -3.07
C ARG A 64 -0.69 27.16 -3.96
N GLN A 65 -0.57 28.41 -3.50
CA GLN A 65 -0.98 29.59 -4.25
C GLN A 65 -0.13 29.80 -5.51
N ALA A 66 1.13 29.38 -5.54
CA ALA A 66 1.96 29.48 -6.74
C ALA A 66 1.63 28.39 -7.77
N SER A 67 1.38 27.15 -7.32
CA SER A 67 1.39 25.97 -8.20
C SER A 67 0.01 25.38 -8.49
N LEU A 68 -1.00 25.69 -7.65
CA LEU A 68 -2.32 25.03 -7.66
C LEU A 68 -3.49 26.03 -7.70
N GLN A 69 -3.32 27.22 -8.30
CA GLN A 69 -4.29 28.32 -8.28
C GLN A 69 -5.71 27.95 -8.73
N ARG A 70 -5.86 26.91 -9.57
CA ARG A 70 -7.13 26.51 -10.18
C ARG A 70 -7.72 25.22 -9.61
N THR A 71 -7.11 24.65 -8.58
CA THR A 71 -7.48 23.34 -8.08
C THR A 71 -8.12 23.42 -6.71
N THR A 72 -9.36 22.93 -6.58
CA THR A 72 -10.05 22.83 -5.30
C THR A 72 -9.43 21.73 -4.45
N LEU A 73 -8.81 22.12 -3.34
CA LEU A 73 -8.18 21.20 -2.40
C LEU A 73 -9.17 20.69 -1.35
N THR A 74 -8.99 19.44 -0.98
CA THR A 74 -9.74 18.78 0.10
C THR A 74 -8.93 18.76 1.38
N SER A 75 -7.64 18.45 1.27
CA SER A 75 -6.75 18.37 2.43
C SER A 75 -5.29 18.64 2.04
N ILE A 76 -4.53 19.05 3.05
CA ILE A 76 -3.08 19.24 2.97
C ILE A 76 -2.47 18.46 4.12
N LYS A 77 -1.41 17.71 3.85
CA LYS A 77 -0.63 17.02 4.87
C LYS A 77 0.80 17.48 4.72
N VAL A 78 1.31 18.10 5.77
CA VAL A 78 2.72 18.42 5.89
C VAL A 78 3.37 17.30 6.70
N ARG A 79 4.49 16.77 6.20
CA ARG A 79 5.29 15.78 6.93
C ARG A 79 6.77 16.07 6.75
N ARG A 80 7.57 15.62 7.70
CA ARG A 80 9.03 15.62 7.60
C ARG A 80 9.50 14.21 7.22
N VAL A 81 10.27 14.08 6.14
CA VAL A 81 10.90 12.82 5.70
C VAL A 81 12.42 13.06 5.65
N GLY A 82 13.12 12.61 6.68
CA GLY A 82 14.54 12.95 6.86
C GLY A 82 14.73 14.46 7.05
N GLN A 83 15.40 15.11 6.10
CA GLN A 83 15.66 16.55 6.10
C GLN A 83 14.71 17.35 5.20
N VAL A 84 13.86 16.66 4.45
CA VAL A 84 12.93 17.30 3.54
C VAL A 84 11.59 17.45 4.25
N TYR A 85 11.05 18.65 4.15
CA TYR A 85 9.68 18.92 4.55
C TYR A 85 8.82 18.83 3.31
N GLU A 86 7.85 17.93 3.34
CA GLU A 86 6.98 17.59 2.23
C GLU A 86 5.56 18.08 2.52
N SER A 87 4.98 18.86 1.62
CA SER A 87 3.52 19.06 1.57
C SER A 87 2.92 18.08 0.56
N ILE A 88 1.84 17.39 0.93
CA ILE A 88 1.03 16.57 0.06
C ILE A 88 -0.34 17.22 -0.05
N TYR A 89 -0.75 17.53 -1.27
CA TYR A 89 -2.05 18.14 -1.57
C TYR A 89 -3.01 17.09 -2.11
N TRP A 90 -4.20 17.00 -1.55
CA TRP A 90 -5.30 16.20 -2.14
C TRP A 90 -6.31 17.13 -2.77
N THR A 91 -6.64 16.86 -4.03
CA THR A 91 -7.58 17.63 -4.84
C THR A 91 -8.94 16.93 -4.85
N LYS A 92 -10.03 17.67 -5.12
CA LYS A 92 -11.36 17.07 -5.39
C LYS A 92 -11.49 16.46 -6.80
N GLU A 93 -10.43 16.52 -7.60
CA GLU A 93 -10.44 15.98 -8.96
C GLU A 93 -10.44 14.44 -8.96
N ALA A 94 -10.72 13.84 -10.12
CA ALA A 94 -10.96 12.40 -10.25
C ALA A 94 -9.77 11.50 -9.83
N LEU A 95 -8.56 12.05 -9.75
CA LEU A 95 -7.34 11.35 -9.35
C LEU A 95 -6.52 12.21 -8.37
N PRO A 96 -6.51 11.90 -7.07
CA PRO A 96 -5.67 12.61 -6.11
C PRO A 96 -4.20 12.33 -6.39
N PHE A 97 -3.47 13.31 -6.91
CA PHE A 97 -2.03 13.24 -7.08
C PHE A 97 -1.33 13.96 -5.92
N ALA A 98 -0.35 13.30 -5.31
CA ALA A 98 0.56 13.93 -4.37
C ALA A 98 1.69 14.57 -5.18
N ARG A 99 1.80 15.90 -5.12
CA ARG A 99 3.07 16.57 -5.42
C ARG A 99 3.79 16.78 -4.11
N VAL A 100 5.10 16.58 -4.12
CA VAL A 100 5.96 16.76 -2.96
C VAL A 100 6.82 17.96 -3.24
N TYR A 101 6.79 18.96 -2.36
CA TYR A 101 7.66 20.13 -2.47
C TYR A 101 8.57 20.21 -1.27
N ASP A 102 9.82 20.59 -1.47
CA ASP A 102 10.74 20.94 -0.40
C ASP A 102 10.39 22.35 0.10
N LEU A 103 9.83 22.45 1.30
CA LEU A 103 9.43 23.73 1.87
C LEU A 103 10.61 24.68 2.17
N ARG A 104 11.88 24.25 2.04
CA ARG A 104 13.03 25.16 2.12
C ARG A 104 13.29 25.87 0.80
N THR A 105 13.15 25.17 -0.31
CA THR A 105 13.51 25.67 -1.65
C THR A 105 12.30 26.04 -2.49
N GLY A 106 11.10 25.58 -2.12
CA GLY A 106 9.87 25.72 -2.90
C GLY A 106 9.85 24.87 -4.17
N ARG A 107 10.87 24.03 -4.40
CA ARG A 107 10.97 23.18 -5.60
C ARG A 107 10.22 21.87 -5.41
N GLU A 108 9.66 21.36 -6.49
CA GLU A 108 9.09 20.02 -6.52
C GLU A 108 10.22 19.00 -6.36
N VAL A 109 9.96 17.99 -5.53
CA VAL A 109 10.90 16.95 -5.15
C VAL A 109 10.40 15.65 -5.76
N THR A 110 11.27 14.99 -6.52
CA THR A 110 11.00 13.67 -7.07
C THR A 110 11.58 12.58 -6.16
N PRO A 111 11.10 11.32 -6.25
CA PRO A 111 11.67 10.21 -5.49
C PRO A 111 13.20 10.09 -5.66
N GLU A 112 13.71 10.38 -6.86
CA GLU A 112 15.14 10.36 -7.17
C GLU A 112 15.90 11.44 -6.39
N THR A 113 15.33 12.64 -6.25
CA THR A 113 15.96 13.74 -5.50
C THR A 113 15.99 13.49 -3.99
N LEU A 114 15.07 12.65 -3.47
CA LEU A 114 15.08 12.18 -2.08
C LEU A 114 16.05 11.02 -1.85
N GLY A 115 16.74 10.59 -2.91
CA GLY A 115 17.56 9.39 -2.93
C GLY A 115 16.73 8.10 -2.80
N LEU A 116 15.40 8.17 -2.79
CA LEU A 116 14.55 7.00 -2.60
C LEU A 116 14.85 5.96 -3.69
N SER A 117 14.77 4.70 -3.28
CA SER A 117 15.02 3.55 -4.14
C SER A 117 14.22 3.65 -5.45
N ARG A 118 14.86 3.33 -6.59
CA ARG A 118 14.20 3.23 -7.92
C ARG A 118 13.05 2.23 -7.95
N PHE A 119 12.92 1.39 -6.92
CA PHE A 119 11.85 0.42 -6.76
C PHE A 119 10.59 1.02 -6.12
N VAL A 120 10.57 2.30 -5.75
CA VAL A 120 9.36 2.98 -5.29
C VAL A 120 8.50 3.34 -6.50
N LEU A 121 7.29 2.81 -6.52
CA LEU A 121 6.31 3.09 -7.57
C LEU A 121 5.96 4.58 -7.57
N PRO A 122 5.73 5.18 -8.75
CA PRO A 122 5.16 6.51 -8.82
C PRO A 122 3.84 6.56 -8.04
N TRP A 123 3.60 7.66 -7.33
CA TRP A 123 2.45 7.80 -6.43
C TRP A 123 1.11 7.40 -7.05
N HIS A 124 0.87 7.79 -8.32
CA HIS A 124 -0.38 7.46 -9.00
C HIS A 124 -0.55 5.94 -9.22
N TRP A 125 0.52 5.20 -9.50
CA TRP A 125 0.50 3.74 -9.58
C TRP A 125 0.28 3.10 -8.23
N HIS A 126 0.94 3.59 -7.18
CA HIS A 126 0.70 3.15 -5.81
C HIS A 126 -0.79 3.31 -5.43
N GLN A 127 -1.37 4.48 -5.71
CA GLN A 127 -2.79 4.74 -5.43
C GLN A 127 -3.70 3.87 -6.30
N LEU A 128 -3.40 3.69 -7.58
CA LEU A 128 -4.18 2.82 -8.46
C LEU A 128 -4.17 1.38 -7.94
N LEU A 129 -2.99 0.82 -7.64
CA LEU A 129 -2.87 -0.52 -7.07
C LEU A 129 -3.61 -0.65 -5.75
N LYS A 130 -3.53 0.36 -4.89
CA LYS A 130 -4.30 0.40 -3.63
C LYS A 130 -5.81 0.39 -3.89
N ARG A 131 -6.29 1.14 -4.87
CA ARG A 131 -7.71 1.20 -5.27
C ARG A 131 -8.21 -0.10 -5.91
N VAL A 132 -7.35 -0.77 -6.67
CA VAL A 132 -7.64 -2.10 -7.25
C VAL A 132 -7.68 -3.14 -6.14
N HIS A 133 -6.66 -3.15 -5.29
CA HIS A 133 -6.51 -4.10 -4.18
C HIS A 133 -7.70 -4.05 -3.21
N ASN A 134 -8.12 -2.86 -2.79
CA ASN A 134 -9.24 -2.70 -1.84
C ASN A 134 -10.63 -2.58 -2.51
N GLY A 135 -10.71 -2.81 -3.83
CA GLY A 135 -11.95 -2.70 -4.61
C GLY A 135 -12.56 -1.30 -4.72
N SER A 136 -11.92 -0.25 -4.19
CA SER A 136 -12.48 1.11 -4.21
C SER A 136 -12.54 1.74 -5.60
N ILE A 137 -11.93 1.13 -6.62
CA ILE A 137 -12.07 1.57 -8.01
C ILE A 137 -13.53 1.57 -8.48
N ILE A 138 -14.34 0.61 -8.01
CA ILE A 138 -15.78 0.52 -8.28
C ILE A 138 -16.66 0.99 -7.10
N GLY A 139 -16.06 1.66 -6.11
CA GLY A 139 -16.79 2.21 -4.96
C GLY A 139 -17.20 1.17 -3.91
N LEU A 140 -18.37 1.36 -3.30
CA LEU A 140 -18.87 0.51 -2.20
C LEU A 140 -19.04 -0.97 -2.60
N PRO A 141 -19.61 -1.32 -3.78
CA PRO A 141 -19.75 -2.72 -4.18
C PRO A 141 -18.41 -3.47 -4.22
N GLY A 142 -17.34 -2.82 -4.68
CA GLY A 142 -16.01 -3.43 -4.72
C GLY A 142 -15.38 -3.62 -3.37
N ARG A 143 -15.63 -2.71 -2.41
CA ARG A 143 -15.18 -2.88 -1.02
C ARG A 143 -15.91 -4.03 -0.33
N LEU A 144 -17.20 -4.20 -0.60
CA LEU A 144 -17.96 -5.37 -0.10
C LEU A 144 -17.43 -6.66 -0.71
N PHE A 145 -17.13 -6.62 -2.02
CA PHE A 145 -16.53 -7.76 -2.70
C PHE A 145 -15.14 -8.10 -2.17
N ASP A 146 -14.29 -7.12 -1.90
CA ASP A 146 -12.97 -7.30 -1.26
C ASP A 146 -13.10 -7.93 0.14
N LEU A 147 -14.06 -7.47 0.95
CA LEU A 147 -14.38 -8.10 2.24
C LEU A 147 -14.79 -9.57 2.08
N LEU A 148 -15.65 -9.89 1.11
CA LEU A 148 -16.05 -11.26 0.81
C LEU A 148 -14.85 -12.11 0.35
N MET A 149 -13.92 -11.54 -0.41
CA MET A 149 -12.68 -12.21 -0.80
C MET A 149 -11.79 -12.49 0.42
N GLY A 150 -11.67 -11.55 1.36
CA GLY A 150 -10.98 -11.78 2.63
C GLY A 150 -11.58 -12.95 3.43
N ILE A 151 -12.91 -13.01 3.53
CA ILE A 151 -13.63 -14.13 4.15
C ILE A 151 -13.37 -15.44 3.39
N ALA A 152 -13.39 -15.40 2.05
CA ALA A 152 -13.11 -16.55 1.21
C ALA A 152 -11.68 -17.08 1.42
N ILE A 153 -10.66 -16.21 1.53
CA ILE A 153 -9.28 -16.61 1.86
C ILE A 153 -9.24 -17.33 3.21
N CYS A 154 -9.87 -16.77 4.25
CA CYS A 154 -9.93 -17.39 5.56
C CYS A 154 -10.58 -18.79 5.50
N PHE A 155 -11.71 -18.90 4.80
CA PHE A 155 -12.38 -20.18 4.59
C PHE A 155 -11.49 -21.18 3.83
N LEU A 156 -10.85 -20.76 2.75
CA LEU A 156 -9.97 -21.61 1.93
C LEU A 156 -8.73 -22.06 2.70
N ALA A 157 -8.13 -21.19 3.51
CA ALA A 157 -6.99 -21.51 4.36
C ALA A 157 -7.37 -22.56 5.43
N VAL A 158 -8.48 -22.33 6.14
CA VAL A 158 -8.95 -23.28 7.17
C VAL A 158 -9.35 -24.61 6.55
N SER A 159 -10.19 -24.59 5.50
CA SER A 159 -10.64 -25.82 4.84
C SER A 159 -9.54 -26.57 4.11
N GLY A 160 -8.55 -25.87 3.55
CA GLY A 160 -7.35 -26.47 2.98
C GLY A 160 -6.50 -27.14 4.06
N GLY A 161 -6.32 -26.48 5.20
CA GLY A 161 -5.64 -27.02 6.37
C GLY A 161 -6.30 -28.29 6.91
N THR A 162 -7.62 -28.28 7.10
CA THR A 162 -8.34 -29.49 7.56
C THR A 162 -8.20 -30.65 6.57
N MET A 163 -8.32 -30.39 5.26
CA MET A 163 -8.11 -31.42 4.25
C MET A 163 -6.68 -31.96 4.25
N PHE A 164 -5.68 -31.10 4.45
CA PHE A 164 -4.29 -31.53 4.60
C PHE A 164 -4.12 -32.46 5.79
N PHE A 165 -4.66 -32.11 6.96
CA PHE A 165 -4.60 -32.94 8.16
C PHE A 165 -5.33 -34.27 8.00
N ASP A 166 -6.49 -34.29 7.36
CA ASP A 166 -7.23 -35.53 7.07
C ASP A 166 -6.39 -36.48 6.19
N LEU A 167 -5.77 -35.93 5.13
CA LEU A 167 -4.91 -36.70 4.22
C LEU A 167 -3.65 -37.19 4.94
N TYR A 168 -3.03 -36.34 5.76
CA TYR A 168 -1.86 -36.70 6.55
C TYR A 168 -2.16 -37.81 7.56
N ASN A 169 -3.27 -37.72 8.29
CA ASN A 169 -3.72 -38.75 9.23
C ASN A 169 -4.04 -40.07 8.53
N ALA A 170 -4.70 -40.02 7.36
CA ALA A 170 -4.97 -41.21 6.55
C ALA A 170 -3.67 -41.88 6.05
N ARG A 171 -2.63 -41.10 5.75
CA ARG A 171 -1.30 -41.60 5.39
C ARG A 171 -0.59 -42.25 6.57
N ARG A 172 -0.61 -41.61 7.75
CA ARG A 172 -0.05 -42.17 8.99
C ARG A 172 -0.65 -43.54 9.31
N ARG A 173 -1.97 -43.71 9.13
CA ARG A 173 -2.65 -45.01 9.31
C ARG A 173 -2.16 -46.11 8.35
N LYS A 174 -1.55 -45.74 7.21
CA LYS A 174 -0.95 -46.65 6.23
C LYS A 174 0.57 -46.79 6.40
N GLY A 175 1.13 -46.39 7.55
CA GLY A 175 2.58 -46.45 7.82
C GLY A 175 3.40 -45.41 7.07
N ARG A 176 2.77 -44.45 6.37
CA ARG A 176 3.48 -43.38 5.64
C ARG A 176 3.51 -42.12 6.50
N THR A 177 4.63 -41.88 7.17
CA THR A 177 4.82 -40.72 8.09
C THR A 177 5.37 -39.47 7.41
N ASN A 178 5.85 -39.56 6.17
CA ASN A 178 6.38 -38.41 5.45
C ASN A 178 5.27 -37.35 5.21
N PRO A 179 5.51 -36.08 5.60
CA PRO A 179 4.55 -34.99 5.45
C PRO A 179 4.30 -34.60 3.99
N PHE A 180 5.26 -34.90 3.11
CA PHE A 180 5.18 -34.65 1.68
C PHE A 180 5.00 -35.97 0.90
N TRP A 181 4.38 -35.85 -0.27
CA TRP A 181 4.18 -36.94 -1.22
C TRP A 181 5.50 -37.20 -1.95
N ARG A 182 6.33 -38.05 -1.35
CA ARG A 182 7.35 -38.82 -2.05
C ARG A 182 6.75 -40.14 -2.52
#